data_AF-A0A660KPR2-F1
#
_entry.id   AF-A0A660KPR2-F1
#
_cell.length_a   1.000
_cell.length_b   1.000
_cell.length_c   1.000
_cell.angle_alpha   90.00
_cell.angle_beta   90.00
_cell.angle_gamma   90.00
#
_symmetry.space_group_name_H-M   'P 1'
#
loop_
_entity.id
_entity.type
_entity.pdbx_description
1 polymer ?
#
loop_
_entity_poly.entity_id
_entity_poly.type
_entity_poly.pdbx_seq_one_letter_code
_entity_poly.pdbx_strand_id
1 'polypeptide(L)'
;MAGVVAAKPIIKVAALCGSLRKGSYNRGLIRSAIEISKGINGLHIEYIDIEALPMLNTDLEGEGTFPLAVEAFREKIKAADSILFASPEYNYSVTAPLKNAIDWASRPPNVWADKAAAIVSAGGGFGGGRSQYHLRQIGVYLDLHFINKPEFFLNAFQPPAKFDGDGNLIDESVNEKLKEVLISLQAFTYRLQAIQLCEESIEGMQIEYIEIEQLPMLNTDLEGQGTFPPAVEAFRRKIKEVDSLLFASPEYNLSLTAPLKNALDWASRPPNVWADKAAAVVSSGGKGGGAQAQHHL
;
A
#
# COMPACT_ATOMS: atom_id res chain seq x y z
N MET A 1 -29.66 -11.42 23.92
CA MET A 1 -30.18 -10.52 22.86
C MET A 1 -29.25 -10.67 21.67
N ALA A 2 -29.79 -11.07 20.51
CA ALA A 2 -29.01 -11.16 19.28
C ALA A 2 -28.58 -9.74 18.91
N GLY A 3 -27.27 -9.47 18.95
CA GLY A 3 -26.70 -8.20 18.53
C GLY A 3 -27.12 -7.94 17.10
N VAL A 4 -27.76 -6.81 16.85
CA VAL A 4 -27.98 -6.30 15.49
C VAL A 4 -26.59 -6.11 14.90
N VAL A 5 -26.19 -7.00 13.99
CA VAL A 5 -24.98 -6.80 13.18
C VAL A 5 -25.27 -5.57 12.34
N ALA A 6 -24.71 -4.42 12.72
CA ALA A 6 -24.79 -3.22 11.90
C ALA A 6 -24.28 -3.58 10.50
N ALA A 7 -25.06 -3.27 9.46
CA ALA A 7 -24.64 -3.50 8.09
C ALA A 7 -23.29 -2.81 7.88
N LYS A 8 -22.28 -3.54 7.39
CA LYS A 8 -20.96 -2.98 7.14
C LYS A 8 -21.11 -1.74 6.26
N PRO A 9 -20.51 -0.58 6.63
CA PRO A 9 -20.62 0.62 5.83
C PRO A 9 -20.03 0.37 4.44
N ILE A 10 -20.64 1.02 3.44
CA ILE A 10 -20.16 0.98 2.05
C ILE A 10 -18.84 1.75 2.01
N ILE A 11 -17.76 1.08 1.58
CA ILE A 11 -16.46 1.69 1.35
C ILE A 11 -16.44 2.36 -0.02
N LYS A 12 -16.16 3.65 -0.06
CA LYS A 12 -15.95 4.44 -1.27
C LYS A 12 -14.47 4.47 -1.63
N VAL A 13 -14.12 3.91 -2.78
CA VAL A 13 -12.77 3.90 -3.32
C VAL A 13 -12.63 4.91 -4.44
N ALA A 14 -11.70 5.86 -4.30
CA ALA A 14 -11.30 6.71 -5.42
C ALA A 14 -10.23 6.00 -6.26
N ALA A 15 -10.53 5.73 -7.53
CA ALA A 15 -9.59 5.10 -8.45
C ALA A 15 -8.92 6.14 -9.37
N LEU A 16 -7.59 6.17 -9.41
CA LEU A 16 -6.81 7.08 -10.25
C LEU A 16 -5.97 6.32 -11.27
N CYS A 17 -5.90 6.81 -12.51
CA CYS A 17 -5.05 6.24 -13.55
C CYS A 17 -3.91 7.19 -13.90
N GLY A 18 -2.67 6.73 -13.79
CA GLY A 18 -1.49 7.51 -14.18
C GLY A 18 -1.28 7.67 -15.69
N SER A 19 -2.23 7.23 -16.52
CA SER A 19 -2.15 7.35 -17.97
C SER A 19 -3.37 8.05 -18.55
N LEU A 20 -3.12 9.12 -19.30
CA LEU A 20 -4.15 9.94 -19.94
C LEU A 20 -4.60 9.38 -21.30
N ARG A 21 -3.87 8.43 -21.90
CA ARG A 21 -4.26 7.87 -23.20
C ARG A 21 -5.58 7.09 -23.10
N LYS A 22 -6.47 7.29 -24.08
CA LYS A 22 -7.82 6.68 -24.10
C LYS A 22 -7.79 5.15 -23.94
N GLY A 23 -6.98 4.45 -24.75
CA GLY A 23 -6.84 2.99 -24.70
C GLY A 23 -5.89 2.45 -23.63
N SER A 24 -5.68 3.18 -22.51
CA SER A 24 -4.76 2.74 -21.46
C SER A 24 -5.18 1.43 -20.83
N TYR A 25 -4.28 0.44 -20.81
CA TYR A 25 -4.46 -0.81 -20.06
C TYR A 25 -4.65 -0.57 -18.56
N ASN A 26 -4.01 0.45 -18.00
CA ASN A 26 -4.21 0.84 -16.60
C ASN A 26 -5.61 1.42 -16.37
N ARG A 27 -6.18 2.13 -17.36
CA ARG A 27 -7.59 2.53 -17.34
C ARG A 27 -8.51 1.30 -17.51
N GLY A 28 -8.09 0.30 -18.28
CA GLY A 28 -8.73 -1.01 -18.38
C GLY A 28 -8.81 -1.76 -17.06
N LEU A 29 -7.73 -1.76 -16.27
CA LEU A 29 -7.73 -2.33 -14.92
C LEU A 29 -8.75 -1.64 -14.01
N ILE A 30 -8.85 -0.30 -14.06
CA ILE A 30 -9.88 0.43 -13.29
C ILE A 30 -11.29 0.06 -13.76
N ARG A 31 -11.53 -0.03 -15.08
CA ARG A 31 -12.85 -0.44 -15.59
C ARG A 31 -13.22 -1.83 -15.10
N SER A 32 -12.30 -2.79 -15.15
CA SER A 32 -12.52 -4.14 -14.59
C SER A 32 -12.76 -4.08 -13.07
N ALA A 33 -11.98 -3.29 -12.33
CA ALA A 33 -12.17 -3.14 -10.89
C ALA A 33 -13.57 -2.61 -10.53
N ILE A 34 -14.07 -1.62 -11.28
CA ILE A 34 -15.44 -1.09 -11.11
C ILE A 34 -16.47 -2.19 -11.37
N GLU A 35 -16.34 -2.97 -12.45
CA GLU A 35 -17.26 -4.07 -12.74
C GLU A 35 -17.22 -5.17 -11.65
N ILE A 36 -16.02 -5.58 -11.21
CA ILE A 36 -15.84 -6.56 -10.13
C ILE A 36 -16.48 -6.06 -8.84
N SER A 37 -16.33 -4.76 -8.52
CA SER A 37 -16.86 -4.18 -7.27
C SER A 37 -18.38 -4.32 -7.14
N LYS A 38 -19.13 -4.38 -8.26
CA LYS A 38 -20.59 -4.61 -8.23
C LYS A 38 -20.97 -5.96 -7.62
N GLY A 39 -20.06 -6.94 -7.67
CA GLY A 39 -20.22 -8.25 -7.03
C GLY A 39 -19.64 -8.34 -5.61
N ILE A 40 -18.96 -7.30 -5.11
CA ILE A 40 -18.37 -7.25 -3.77
C ILE A 40 -19.26 -6.39 -2.87
N ASN A 41 -19.93 -7.03 -1.90
CA ASN A 41 -20.82 -6.32 -0.99
C ASN A 41 -20.06 -5.27 -0.17
N GLY A 42 -20.58 -4.05 -0.09
CA GLY A 42 -20.00 -2.95 0.68
C GLY A 42 -18.78 -2.30 0.02
N LEU A 43 -18.56 -2.46 -1.29
CA LEU A 43 -17.48 -1.81 -2.04
C LEU A 43 -18.06 -1.00 -3.20
N HIS A 44 -17.69 0.27 -3.29
CA HIS A 44 -18.03 1.14 -4.41
C HIS A 44 -16.77 1.84 -4.92
N ILE A 45 -16.50 1.75 -6.22
CA ILE A 45 -15.33 2.36 -6.84
C ILE A 45 -15.77 3.47 -7.80
N GLU A 46 -15.25 4.68 -7.61
CA GLU A 46 -15.41 5.80 -8.53
C GLU A 46 -14.09 6.06 -9.26
N TYR A 47 -14.11 6.10 -10.59
CA TYR A 47 -12.97 6.58 -11.36
C TYR A 47 -12.88 8.12 -11.30
N ILE A 48 -11.75 8.62 -10.82
CA ILE A 48 -11.47 10.05 -10.76
C ILE A 48 -10.59 10.44 -11.95
N ASP A 49 -11.16 11.23 -12.85
CA ASP A 49 -10.40 11.80 -13.96
C ASP A 49 -9.43 12.87 -13.47
N ILE A 50 -8.19 12.81 -13.96
CA ILE A 50 -7.10 13.72 -13.62
C ILE A 50 -6.58 14.48 -14.86
N GLU A 51 -7.19 14.29 -16.03
CA GLU A 51 -6.75 14.90 -17.30
C GLU A 51 -6.83 16.43 -17.27
N ALA A 52 -7.82 16.99 -16.58
CA ALA A 52 -8.02 18.44 -16.48
C ALA A 52 -7.14 19.13 -15.43
N LEU A 53 -6.31 18.39 -14.67
CA LEU A 53 -5.45 18.99 -13.66
C LEU A 53 -4.32 19.79 -14.34
N PRO A 54 -4.14 21.09 -14.03
CA PRO A 54 -2.98 21.81 -14.52
C PRO A 54 -1.71 21.16 -13.97
N MET A 55 -0.58 21.32 -14.65
CA MET A 55 0.71 20.98 -14.02
C MET A 55 0.89 21.85 -12.78
N LEU A 56 1.36 21.24 -11.70
CA LEU A 56 1.55 21.92 -10.43
C LEU A 56 2.45 23.14 -10.62
N ASN A 57 1.88 24.29 -10.31
CA ASN A 57 2.55 25.57 -10.26
C ASN A 57 1.99 26.30 -9.04
N THR A 58 2.86 26.60 -8.07
CA THR A 58 2.47 27.27 -6.82
C THR A 58 1.95 28.68 -7.05
N ASP A 59 2.22 29.30 -8.20
CA ASP A 59 1.64 30.60 -8.58
C ASP A 59 0.13 30.52 -8.85
N LEU A 60 -0.40 29.31 -9.07
CA LEU A 60 -1.84 29.07 -9.21
C LEU A 60 -2.54 28.92 -7.85
N GLU A 61 -1.79 28.92 -6.74
CA GLU A 61 -2.34 28.92 -5.39
C GLU A 61 -2.82 30.33 -5.04
N GLY A 62 -4.07 30.44 -4.60
CA GLY A 62 -4.60 31.65 -3.97
C GLY A 62 -4.38 31.62 -2.45
N GLU A 63 -5.02 32.54 -1.73
CA GLU A 63 -5.05 32.52 -0.26
C GLU A 63 -5.88 31.33 0.24
N GLY A 64 -5.25 30.15 0.31
CA GLY A 64 -5.88 28.91 0.77
C GLY A 64 -6.80 28.23 -0.25
N THR A 65 -6.71 28.60 -1.53
CA THR A 65 -7.53 28.04 -2.62
C THR A 65 -6.69 27.56 -3.79
N PHE A 66 -7.19 26.60 -4.55
CA PHE A 66 -6.57 26.06 -5.76
C PHE A 66 -7.46 26.27 -6.99
N PRO A 67 -6.96 26.01 -8.22
CA PRO A 67 -7.81 26.01 -9.41
C PRO A 67 -9.04 25.10 -9.25
N LEU A 68 -10.20 25.47 -9.82
CA LEU A 68 -11.47 24.75 -9.64
C LEU A 68 -11.38 23.24 -9.93
N ALA A 69 -10.62 22.85 -10.95
CA ALA A 69 -10.40 21.43 -11.27
C ALA A 69 -9.62 20.70 -10.16
N VAL A 70 -8.66 21.38 -9.52
CA VAL A 70 -7.88 20.87 -8.39
C VAL A 70 -8.77 20.77 -7.14
N GLU A 71 -9.60 21.76 -6.87
CA GLU A 71 -10.53 21.71 -5.73
C GLU A 71 -11.55 20.59 -5.87
N ALA A 72 -12.18 20.46 -7.04
CA ALA A 72 -13.11 19.39 -7.33
C ALA A 72 -12.44 18.00 -7.20
N PHE A 73 -11.20 17.88 -7.65
CA PHE A 73 -10.41 16.67 -7.47
C PHE A 73 -10.13 16.36 -5.99
N ARG A 74 -9.67 17.36 -5.23
CA ARG A 74 -9.34 17.22 -3.80
C ARG A 74 -10.54 16.82 -2.97
N GLU A 75 -11.73 17.38 -3.23
CA GLU A 75 -12.96 17.01 -2.53
C GLU A 75 -13.35 15.54 -2.77
N LYS A 76 -13.13 15.02 -3.98
CA LYS A 76 -13.36 13.59 -4.25
C LYS A 76 -12.39 12.69 -3.50
N ILE A 77 -11.11 13.07 -3.42
CA ILE A 77 -10.12 12.32 -2.62
C ILE A 77 -10.46 12.36 -1.13
N LYS A 78 -10.85 13.54 -0.62
CA LYS A 78 -11.25 13.73 0.76
C LYS A 78 -12.46 12.86 1.14
N ALA A 79 -13.45 12.76 0.24
CA ALA A 79 -14.67 12.00 0.43
C ALA A 79 -14.51 10.47 0.28
N ALA A 80 -13.37 9.99 -0.22
CA ALA A 80 -13.08 8.57 -0.35
C ALA A 80 -12.56 7.96 0.95
N ASP A 81 -12.92 6.71 1.23
CA ASP A 81 -12.42 5.94 2.36
C ASP A 81 -11.05 5.30 2.05
N SER A 82 -10.81 4.97 0.78
CA SER A 82 -9.56 4.39 0.33
C SER A 82 -9.26 4.69 -1.15
N ILE A 83 -8.03 4.44 -1.58
CA ILE A 83 -7.53 4.83 -2.89
C ILE A 83 -7.06 3.61 -3.70
N LEU A 84 -7.47 3.50 -4.96
CA LEU A 84 -6.94 2.52 -5.91
C LEU A 84 -6.11 3.23 -6.97
N PHE A 85 -4.80 3.02 -6.95
CA PHE A 85 -3.90 3.58 -7.96
C PHE A 85 -3.65 2.58 -9.08
N ALA A 86 -4.02 2.93 -10.31
CA ALA A 86 -3.49 2.29 -11.51
C ALA A 86 -2.25 3.05 -11.98
N SER A 87 -1.06 2.54 -11.63
CA SER A 87 0.22 3.24 -11.76
C SER A 87 1.08 2.65 -12.89
N PRO A 88 1.07 3.21 -14.11
CA PRO A 88 2.01 2.80 -15.14
C PRO A 88 3.46 3.10 -14.70
N GLU A 89 4.44 2.56 -15.44
CA GLU A 89 5.86 2.84 -15.23
C GLU A 89 6.44 3.52 -16.45
N TYR A 90 6.91 4.76 -16.29
CA TYR A 90 7.71 5.48 -17.28
C TYR A 90 9.11 5.69 -16.70
N ASN A 91 10.13 5.19 -17.39
CA ASN A 91 11.54 5.33 -17.01
C ASN A 91 11.81 4.94 -15.54
N TYR A 92 11.31 3.76 -15.13
CA TYR A 92 11.44 3.21 -13.78
C TYR A 92 10.78 4.02 -12.66
N SER A 93 9.83 4.92 -12.97
CA SER A 93 9.16 5.72 -11.95
C SER A 93 7.66 5.85 -12.18
N VAL A 94 6.99 6.43 -11.18
CA VAL A 94 5.62 6.95 -11.28
C VAL A 94 5.52 7.95 -12.43
N THR A 95 4.42 7.87 -13.16
CA THR A 95 4.16 8.74 -14.31
C THR A 95 3.87 10.18 -13.89
N ALA A 96 4.24 11.15 -14.73
CA ALA A 96 4.00 12.57 -14.48
C ALA A 96 2.54 12.95 -14.15
N PRO A 97 1.49 12.45 -14.86
CA PRO A 97 0.11 12.77 -14.53
C PRO A 97 -0.28 12.30 -13.13
N LEU A 98 0.14 11.09 -12.76
CA LEU A 98 -0.15 10.53 -11.44
C LEU A 98 0.54 11.33 -10.35
N LYS A 99 1.84 11.63 -10.52
CA LYS A 99 2.61 12.41 -9.55
C LYS A 99 2.04 13.82 -9.39
N ASN A 100 1.62 14.45 -10.48
CA ASN A 100 0.98 15.76 -10.48
C ASN A 100 -0.34 15.76 -9.67
N ALA A 101 -1.19 14.75 -9.88
CA ALA A 101 -2.42 14.59 -9.11
C ALA A 101 -2.13 14.40 -7.62
N ILE A 102 -1.15 13.56 -7.28
CA ILE A 102 -0.69 13.34 -5.91
C ILE A 102 -0.22 14.64 -5.28
N ASP A 103 0.60 15.43 -5.98
CA ASP A 103 1.15 16.67 -5.45
C ASP A 103 0.10 17.76 -5.24
N TRP A 104 -0.90 17.85 -6.12
CA TRP A 104 -2.02 18.78 -5.94
C TRP A 104 -2.87 18.48 -4.70
N ALA A 105 -3.11 17.19 -4.42
CA ALA A 105 -3.87 16.78 -3.24
C ALA A 105 -3.02 16.70 -1.96
N SER A 106 -1.69 16.79 -2.06
CA SER A 106 -0.82 16.91 -0.88
C SER A 106 -0.68 18.35 -0.37
N ARG A 107 -1.02 19.36 -1.20
CA ARG A 107 -0.99 20.78 -0.78
C ARG A 107 -1.83 20.99 0.49
N PRO A 108 -1.37 21.76 1.48
CA PRO A 108 -2.05 21.88 2.77
C PRO A 108 -3.53 22.31 2.63
N PRO A 109 -4.48 21.63 3.31
CA PRO A 109 -4.27 20.39 4.08
C PRO A 109 -4.07 19.16 3.17
N ASN A 110 -3.16 18.25 3.56
CA ASN A 110 -2.95 16.97 2.88
C ASN A 110 -4.24 16.13 2.94
N VAL A 111 -4.88 15.84 1.81
CA VAL A 111 -6.13 15.06 1.76
C VAL A 111 -5.91 13.55 1.56
N TRP A 112 -4.64 13.11 1.51
CA TRP A 112 -4.28 11.69 1.38
C TRP A 112 -4.15 10.96 2.72
N ALA A 113 -3.89 11.70 3.80
CA ALA A 113 -3.49 11.14 5.09
C ALA A 113 -4.52 10.16 5.67
N ASP A 114 -4.01 9.15 6.36
CA ASP A 114 -4.72 8.07 7.06
C ASP A 114 -5.71 7.28 6.19
N LYS A 115 -5.45 7.17 4.88
CA LYS A 115 -6.28 6.40 3.95
C LYS A 115 -5.60 5.09 3.54
N ALA A 116 -6.37 4.01 3.51
CA ALA A 116 -5.94 2.77 2.89
C ALA A 116 -5.74 2.97 1.37
N ALA A 117 -4.77 2.26 0.79
CA ALA A 117 -4.50 2.31 -0.63
C ALA A 117 -4.07 0.95 -1.21
N ALA A 118 -4.38 0.73 -2.49
CA ALA A 118 -3.85 -0.37 -3.29
C ALA A 118 -3.25 0.16 -4.58
N ILE A 119 -2.31 -0.61 -5.14
CA ILE A 119 -1.65 -0.27 -6.40
C ILE A 119 -1.81 -1.45 -7.36
N VAL A 120 -2.27 -1.16 -8.57
CA VAL A 120 -2.30 -2.08 -9.69
C VAL A 120 -1.52 -1.45 -10.84
N SER A 121 -0.85 -2.26 -11.67
CA SER A 121 -0.20 -1.74 -12.86
C SER A 121 -0.19 -2.73 -14.02
N ALA A 122 -0.20 -2.17 -15.23
CA ALA A 122 -0.03 -2.91 -16.47
C ALA A 122 1.00 -2.19 -17.36
N GLY A 123 1.96 -2.94 -17.88
CA GLY A 123 3.03 -2.42 -18.73
C GLY A 123 3.83 -3.54 -19.38
N GLY A 124 4.99 -3.22 -19.98
CA GLY A 124 5.92 -4.22 -20.48
C GLY A 124 6.84 -4.76 -19.40
N GLY A 125 7.40 -5.95 -19.62
CA GLY A 125 8.40 -6.55 -18.73
C GLY A 125 7.85 -6.77 -17.32
N PHE A 126 8.32 -5.98 -16.35
CA PHE A 126 7.92 -6.09 -14.95
C PHE A 126 6.54 -5.48 -14.64
N GLY A 127 5.75 -5.16 -15.66
CA GLY A 127 4.35 -4.76 -15.54
C GLY A 127 4.10 -3.42 -14.84
N GLY A 128 5.16 -2.68 -14.51
CA GLY A 128 5.13 -1.45 -13.74
C GLY A 128 5.44 -1.61 -12.25
N GLY A 129 6.01 -2.75 -11.83
CA GLY A 129 6.33 -2.98 -10.42
C GLY A 129 7.29 -1.97 -9.80
N ARG A 130 8.23 -1.36 -10.55
CA ARG A 130 9.15 -0.36 -9.96
C ARG A 130 8.43 0.93 -9.62
N SER A 131 7.49 1.36 -10.46
CA SER A 131 6.68 2.55 -10.16
C SER A 131 5.85 2.35 -8.88
N GLN A 132 5.42 1.13 -8.58
CA GLN A 132 4.70 0.84 -7.33
C GLN A 132 5.59 1.05 -6.09
N TYR A 133 6.86 0.64 -6.12
CA TYR A 133 7.78 0.88 -4.99
C TYR A 133 8.05 2.37 -4.79
N HIS A 134 8.22 3.14 -5.88
CA HIS A 134 8.31 4.60 -5.78
C HIS A 134 7.02 5.22 -5.23
N LEU A 135 5.85 4.72 -5.64
CA LEU A 135 4.56 5.21 -5.13
C LEU A 135 4.39 4.90 -3.63
N ARG A 136 4.83 3.73 -3.17
CA ARG A 136 4.87 3.39 -1.74
C ARG A 136 5.76 4.34 -0.95
N GLN A 137 6.94 4.66 -1.48
CA GLN A 137 7.84 5.65 -0.87
C GLN A 137 7.18 7.04 -0.78
N ILE A 138 6.47 7.47 -1.83
CA ILE A 138 5.70 8.72 -1.80
C ILE A 138 4.62 8.68 -0.70
N GLY A 139 3.91 7.56 -0.57
CA GLY A 139 2.88 7.42 0.46
C GLY A 139 3.40 7.46 1.89
N VAL A 140 4.66 7.11 2.16
CA VAL A 140 5.27 7.30 3.49
C VAL A 140 5.22 8.78 3.92
N TYR A 141 5.48 9.72 3.00
CA TYR A 141 5.37 11.15 3.31
C TYR A 141 3.91 11.61 3.44
N LEU A 142 3.01 11.03 2.64
CA LEU A 142 1.61 11.44 2.57
C LEU A 142 0.71 10.78 3.61
N ASP A 143 1.26 9.88 4.42
CA ASP A 143 0.53 9.04 5.37
C ASP A 143 -0.55 8.18 4.69
N LEU A 144 -0.16 7.53 3.58
CA LEU A 144 -0.98 6.53 2.89
C LEU A 144 -0.62 5.12 3.35
N HIS A 145 -1.63 4.36 3.75
CA HIS A 145 -1.48 2.99 4.22
C HIS A 145 -1.71 2.01 3.07
N PHE A 146 -0.65 1.51 2.44
CA PHE A 146 -0.81 0.57 1.32
C PHE A 146 -1.00 -0.88 1.78
N ILE A 147 -1.92 -1.60 1.15
CA ILE A 147 -1.89 -3.07 1.23
C ILE A 147 -0.58 -3.60 0.65
N ASN A 148 -0.01 -4.60 1.30
CA ASN A 148 1.25 -5.23 0.86
C ASN A 148 1.03 -6.51 0.06
N LYS A 149 -0.14 -7.15 0.20
CA LYS A 149 -0.53 -8.37 -0.54
C LYS A 149 -2.02 -8.37 -0.91
N PRO A 150 -2.39 -9.01 -2.03
CA PRO A 150 -1.48 -9.48 -3.08
C PRO A 150 -0.82 -8.30 -3.82
N GLU A 151 0.39 -8.51 -4.35
CA GLU A 151 1.00 -7.56 -5.30
C GLU A 151 0.37 -7.77 -6.69
N PHE A 152 0.13 -6.69 -7.42
CA PHE A 152 -0.47 -6.75 -8.76
C PHE A 152 0.29 -5.88 -9.74
N PHE A 153 1.12 -6.49 -10.57
CA PHE A 153 1.76 -5.88 -11.74
C PHE A 153 1.72 -6.87 -12.90
N LEU A 154 1.26 -6.41 -14.06
CA LEU A 154 0.94 -7.27 -15.19
C LEU A 154 1.79 -6.93 -16.41
N ASN A 155 2.51 -7.92 -16.95
CA ASN A 155 3.11 -7.80 -18.27
C ASN A 155 2.01 -7.88 -19.35
N ALA A 156 1.52 -6.72 -19.75
CA ALA A 156 0.36 -6.59 -20.64
C ALA A 156 0.61 -7.09 -22.07
N PHE A 157 1.88 -7.23 -22.47
CA PHE A 157 2.27 -7.68 -23.81
C PHE A 157 2.65 -9.16 -23.86
N GLN A 158 2.61 -9.87 -22.73
CA GLN A 158 2.88 -11.30 -22.69
C GLN A 158 1.68 -12.08 -23.26
N PRO A 159 1.87 -12.98 -24.26
CA PRO A 159 0.81 -13.86 -24.74
C PRO A 159 0.32 -14.86 -23.67
N PRO A 160 -0.96 -15.26 -23.69
CA PRO A 160 -2.03 -14.75 -24.55
C PRO A 160 -2.43 -13.32 -24.18
N ALA A 161 -3.06 -12.60 -25.13
CA ALA A 161 -3.45 -11.20 -24.95
C ALA A 161 -4.27 -11.00 -23.68
N LYS A 162 -3.88 -10.00 -22.88
CA LYS A 162 -4.55 -9.67 -21.61
C LYS A 162 -5.63 -8.61 -21.79
N PHE A 163 -5.49 -7.78 -22.81
CA PHE A 163 -6.39 -6.67 -23.09
C PHE A 163 -6.88 -6.74 -24.54
N ASP A 164 -8.08 -6.23 -24.80
CA ASP A 164 -8.61 -6.02 -26.15
C ASP A 164 -8.07 -4.73 -26.80
N GLY A 165 -8.55 -4.41 -28.01
CA GLY A 165 -8.15 -3.21 -28.77
C GLY A 165 -8.53 -1.88 -28.12
N ASP A 166 -9.53 -1.87 -27.24
CA ASP A 166 -9.97 -0.68 -26.48
C ASP A 166 -9.27 -0.59 -25.10
N GLY A 167 -8.39 -1.55 -24.83
CA GLY A 167 -7.63 -1.68 -23.60
C GLY A 167 -8.45 -2.20 -22.43
N ASN A 168 -9.59 -2.86 -22.64
CA ASN A 168 -10.34 -3.56 -21.60
C ASN A 168 -9.64 -4.86 -21.23
N LEU A 169 -9.63 -5.20 -19.94
CA LEU A 169 -9.08 -6.46 -19.45
C LEU A 169 -10.01 -7.61 -19.89
N ILE A 170 -9.45 -8.63 -20.56
CA ILE A 170 -10.18 -9.80 -21.07
C ILE A 170 -9.69 -11.12 -20.47
N ASP A 171 -8.55 -11.10 -19.77
CA ASP A 171 -8.00 -12.31 -19.14
C ASP A 171 -8.65 -12.56 -17.79
N GLU A 172 -9.42 -13.66 -17.70
CA GLU A 172 -10.18 -14.00 -16.50
C GLU A 172 -9.30 -14.34 -15.29
N SER A 173 -8.13 -14.94 -15.52
CA SER A 173 -7.19 -15.22 -14.42
C SER A 173 -6.63 -13.93 -13.80
N VAL A 174 -6.54 -12.86 -14.61
CA VAL A 174 -6.13 -11.54 -14.14
C VAL A 174 -7.30 -10.84 -13.42
N ASN A 175 -8.55 -11.01 -13.88
CA ASN A 175 -9.73 -10.51 -13.17
C ASN A 175 -9.80 -11.08 -11.75
N GLU A 176 -9.59 -12.38 -11.56
CA GLU A 176 -9.61 -12.98 -10.22
C GLU A 176 -8.48 -12.45 -9.31
N LYS A 177 -7.27 -12.25 -9.84
CA LYS A 177 -6.18 -11.60 -9.08
C LYS A 177 -6.52 -10.15 -8.71
N LEU A 178 -7.17 -9.41 -9.61
CA LEU A 178 -7.61 -8.05 -9.33
C LEU A 178 -8.68 -8.03 -8.25
N LYS A 179 -9.60 -8.98 -8.27
CA LYS A 179 -10.62 -9.16 -7.22
C LYS A 179 -9.99 -9.43 -5.85
N GLU A 180 -8.93 -10.23 -5.77
CA GLU A 180 -8.18 -10.45 -4.52
C GLU A 180 -7.57 -9.13 -3.98
N VAL A 181 -7.02 -8.28 -4.86
CA VAL A 181 -6.54 -6.93 -4.49
C VAL A 181 -7.68 -6.10 -3.89
N LEU A 182 -8.86 -6.10 -4.52
CA LEU A 182 -10.01 -5.31 -4.07
C LEU A 182 -10.57 -5.79 -2.73
N ILE A 183 -10.65 -7.11 -2.52
CA ILE A 183 -11.07 -7.70 -1.25
C ILE A 183 -10.05 -7.35 -0.15
N SER A 184 -8.76 -7.43 -0.45
CA SER A 184 -7.69 -7.05 0.50
C SER A 184 -7.76 -5.56 0.86
N LEU A 185 -7.96 -4.68 -0.14
CA LEU A 185 -8.14 -3.24 0.08
C LEU A 185 -9.37 -2.95 0.96
N GLN A 186 -10.50 -3.60 0.67
CA GLN A 186 -11.73 -3.44 1.46
C GLN A 186 -11.49 -3.87 2.91
N ALA A 187 -10.92 -5.06 3.12
CA ALA A 187 -10.63 -5.58 4.44
C ALA A 187 -9.67 -4.69 5.23
N PHE A 188 -8.66 -4.14 4.57
CA PHE A 188 -7.72 -3.20 5.21
C PHE A 188 -8.37 -1.85 5.52
N THR A 189 -9.22 -1.33 4.65
CA THR A 189 -9.99 -0.11 4.91
C THR A 189 -10.86 -0.26 6.17
N TYR A 190 -11.55 -1.40 6.31
CA TYR A 190 -12.34 -1.68 7.52
C TYR A 190 -11.47 -1.76 8.79
N ARG A 191 -10.25 -2.30 8.70
CA ARG A 191 -9.33 -2.35 9.85
C ARG A 191 -8.92 -0.96 10.32
N LEU A 192 -8.53 -0.08 9.39
CA LEU A 192 -8.16 1.30 9.73
C LEU A 192 -9.33 2.09 10.34
N GLN A 193 -10.53 2.00 9.73
CA GLN A 193 -11.72 2.65 10.27
C GLN A 193 -12.12 2.12 11.65
N ALA A 194 -11.89 0.83 11.93
CA ALA A 194 -12.16 0.27 13.25
C ALA A 194 -11.20 0.81 14.31
N ILE A 195 -9.94 1.07 13.97
CA ILE A 195 -8.95 1.64 14.90
C ILE A 195 -9.32 3.08 15.28
N GLN A 196 -9.81 3.88 14.33
CA GLN A 196 -10.28 5.25 14.60
C GLN A 196 -11.43 5.32 15.63
N LEU A 197 -12.09 4.19 15.92
CA LEU A 197 -13.17 4.10 16.90
C LEU A 197 -12.69 3.65 18.31
N CYS A 198 -11.44 3.22 18.44
CA CYS A 198 -10.85 2.82 19.72
C CYS A 198 -10.20 4.04 20.40
N GLU A 199 -10.32 4.17 21.72
CA GLU A 199 -9.52 5.14 22.48
C GLU A 199 -8.04 4.73 22.42
N GLU A 200 -7.17 5.62 21.97
CA GLU A 200 -5.72 5.41 21.97
C GLU A 200 -5.22 5.29 23.42
N SER A 201 -4.87 4.08 23.85
CA SER A 201 -4.23 3.84 25.14
C SER A 201 -3.16 2.76 25.02
N ILE A 202 -2.01 3.01 25.66
CA ILE A 202 -0.94 2.02 25.83
C ILE A 202 -1.13 1.16 27.09
N GLU A 203 -2.20 1.41 27.84
CA GLU A 203 -2.49 0.67 29.08
C GLU A 203 -2.71 -0.81 28.76
N GLY A 204 -1.95 -1.68 29.43
CA GLY A 204 -1.96 -3.12 29.18
C GLY A 204 -1.03 -3.60 28.07
N MET A 205 -0.37 -2.71 27.32
CA MET A 205 0.65 -3.11 26.34
C MET A 205 1.87 -3.71 27.06
N GLN A 206 2.21 -4.94 26.70
CA GLN A 206 3.43 -5.61 27.17
C GLN A 206 4.49 -5.58 26.07
N ILE A 207 5.71 -5.18 26.41
CA ILE A 207 6.84 -5.16 25.48
C ILE A 207 7.75 -6.35 25.81
N GLU A 208 7.87 -7.30 24.87
CA GLU A 208 8.88 -8.34 24.92
C GLU A 208 10.04 -7.99 23.98
N TYR A 209 11.26 -7.97 24.52
CA TYR A 209 12.45 -7.85 23.71
C TYR A 209 12.80 -9.19 23.06
N ILE A 210 12.92 -9.21 21.73
CA ILE A 210 13.29 -10.40 20.96
C ILE A 210 14.72 -10.23 20.47
N GLU A 211 15.61 -11.05 21.03
CA GLU A 211 17.03 -11.04 20.75
C GLU A 211 17.32 -11.69 19.38
N ILE A 212 18.01 -10.97 18.49
CA ILE A 212 18.29 -11.40 17.10
C ILE A 212 19.78 -11.65 16.81
N GLU A 213 20.67 -11.38 17.78
CA GLU A 213 22.12 -11.44 17.59
C GLU A 213 22.64 -12.87 17.38
N GLN A 214 21.97 -13.85 17.98
CA GLN A 214 22.34 -15.27 17.94
C GLN A 214 21.81 -15.98 16.69
N LEU A 215 21.09 -15.27 15.80
CA LEU A 215 20.59 -15.87 14.58
C LEU A 215 21.76 -16.18 13.64
N PRO A 216 21.91 -17.43 13.16
CA PRO A 216 22.89 -17.71 12.12
C PRO A 216 22.60 -16.86 10.89
N MET A 217 23.61 -16.48 10.12
CA MET A 217 23.37 -15.81 8.83
C MET A 217 22.49 -16.71 7.95
N LEU A 218 21.50 -16.10 7.29
CA LEU A 218 20.61 -16.81 6.38
C LEU A 218 21.47 -17.56 5.35
N ASN A 219 21.35 -18.89 5.41
CA ASN A 219 21.94 -19.79 4.44
C ASN A 219 20.88 -20.84 4.13
N THR A 220 20.49 -20.94 2.86
CA THR A 220 19.48 -21.89 2.40
C THR A 220 19.88 -23.35 2.62
N ASP A 221 21.19 -23.64 2.75
CA ASP A 221 21.68 -24.98 3.09
C ASP A 221 21.36 -25.38 4.54
N LEU A 222 21.05 -24.40 5.40
CA LEU A 222 20.59 -24.65 6.77
C LEU A 222 19.08 -24.92 6.85
N GLU A 223 18.37 -24.80 5.73
CA GLU A 223 16.97 -25.22 5.64
C GLU A 223 16.91 -26.74 5.47
N GLY A 224 16.54 -27.45 6.54
CA GLY A 224 16.17 -28.86 6.44
C GLY A 224 14.86 -29.02 5.68
N GLN A 225 14.42 -30.27 5.46
CA GLN A 225 13.09 -30.56 4.88
C GLN A 225 11.96 -30.03 5.78
N GLY A 226 11.66 -28.73 5.69
CA GLY A 226 10.65 -28.04 6.48
C GLY A 226 11.07 -27.62 7.91
N THR A 227 12.36 -27.61 8.22
CA THR A 227 12.87 -27.26 9.57
C THR A 227 13.99 -26.23 9.51
N PHE A 228 14.02 -25.29 10.46
CA PHE A 228 15.08 -24.29 10.58
C PHE A 228 16.06 -24.63 11.72
N PRO A 229 17.25 -23.99 11.80
CA PRO A 229 18.13 -24.12 12.95
C PRO A 229 17.40 -23.82 14.27
N PRO A 230 17.75 -24.46 15.40
CA PRO A 230 17.00 -24.33 16.66
C PRO A 230 16.81 -22.88 17.14
N ALA A 231 17.84 -22.03 16.97
CA ALA A 231 17.75 -20.60 17.29
C ALA A 231 16.72 -19.86 16.41
N VAL A 232 16.66 -20.21 15.12
CA VAL A 232 15.71 -19.65 14.16
C VAL A 232 14.29 -20.11 14.46
N GLU A 233 14.08 -21.38 14.83
CA GLU A 233 12.75 -21.88 15.25
C GLU A 233 12.27 -21.20 16.54
N ALA A 234 13.15 -21.03 17.53
CA ALA A 234 12.82 -20.32 18.76
C ALA A 234 12.42 -18.86 18.48
N PHE A 235 13.19 -18.16 17.65
CA PHE A 235 12.88 -16.81 17.18
C PHE A 235 11.54 -16.76 16.45
N ARG A 236 11.32 -17.62 15.44
CA ARG A 236 10.08 -17.66 14.64
C ARG A 236 8.85 -17.96 15.50
N ARG A 237 8.98 -18.77 16.55
CA ARG A 237 7.91 -19.04 17.53
C ARG A 237 7.56 -17.79 18.34
N LYS A 238 8.54 -17.06 18.86
CA LYS A 238 8.29 -15.79 19.56
C LYS A 238 7.57 -14.77 18.67
N ILE A 239 8.00 -14.65 17.41
CA ILE A 239 7.31 -13.76 16.45
C ILE A 239 5.84 -14.14 16.27
N LYS A 240 5.49 -15.44 16.26
CA LYS A 240 4.10 -15.88 16.16
C LYS A 240 3.27 -15.50 17.38
N GLU A 241 3.85 -15.52 18.57
CA GLU A 241 3.20 -15.29 19.86
C GLU A 241 2.84 -13.81 20.13
N VAL A 242 3.57 -12.86 19.53
CA VAL A 242 3.31 -11.42 19.71
C VAL A 242 2.22 -10.88 18.78
N ASP A 243 1.46 -9.87 19.21
CA ASP A 243 0.38 -9.29 18.38
C ASP A 243 0.89 -8.25 17.36
N SER A 244 1.96 -7.53 17.71
CA SER A 244 2.52 -6.42 16.94
C SER A 244 4.05 -6.38 17.05
N LEU A 245 4.70 -5.70 16.11
CA LEU A 245 6.15 -5.65 15.98
C LEU A 245 6.65 -4.21 16.10
N LEU A 246 7.67 -4.01 16.92
CA LEU A 246 8.41 -2.75 16.99
C LEU A 246 9.85 -3.00 16.55
N PHE A 247 10.22 -2.51 15.36
CA PHE A 247 11.57 -2.60 14.85
C PHE A 247 12.37 -1.39 15.31
N ALA A 248 13.22 -1.57 16.32
CA ALA A 248 14.23 -0.60 16.69
C ALA A 248 15.50 -0.82 15.86
N SER A 249 15.79 0.10 14.93
CA SER A 249 16.99 0.02 14.10
C SER A 249 17.73 1.36 14.06
N PRO A 250 19.00 1.42 14.47
CA PRO A 250 19.83 2.55 14.11
C PRO A 250 20.02 2.56 12.59
N GLU A 251 19.96 3.75 11.98
CA GLU A 251 20.33 3.89 10.57
C GLU A 251 21.85 3.73 10.43
N TYR A 252 22.28 2.79 9.60
CA TYR A 252 23.69 2.63 9.20
C TYR A 252 23.80 2.80 7.69
N ASN A 253 24.43 3.89 7.25
CA ASN A 253 24.60 4.23 5.83
C ASN A 253 23.27 4.19 5.04
N LEU A 254 22.21 4.84 5.55
CA LEU A 254 20.87 4.85 4.92
C LEU A 254 20.24 3.45 4.76
N SER A 255 20.65 2.48 5.58
CA SER A 255 20.19 1.09 5.51
C SER A 255 19.90 0.51 6.90
N LEU A 256 19.09 -0.57 6.91
CA LEU A 256 18.90 -1.43 8.08
C LEU A 256 20.20 -2.16 8.43
N THR A 257 20.37 -2.48 9.72
CA THR A 257 21.51 -3.26 10.20
C THR A 257 21.48 -4.70 9.66
N ALA A 258 22.66 -5.30 9.44
CA ALA A 258 22.76 -6.67 8.94
C ALA A 258 22.03 -7.71 9.82
N PRO A 259 22.10 -7.66 11.18
CA PRO A 259 21.33 -8.57 12.02
C PRO A 259 19.82 -8.43 11.84
N LEU A 260 19.31 -7.20 11.74
CA LEU A 260 17.88 -6.99 11.52
C LEU A 260 17.43 -7.50 10.16
N LYS A 261 18.21 -7.23 9.10
CA LYS A 261 17.95 -7.80 7.77
C LYS A 261 17.93 -9.33 7.81
N ASN A 262 18.88 -9.94 8.50
CA ASN A 262 18.95 -11.40 8.67
C ASN A 262 17.72 -11.96 9.39
N ALA A 263 17.25 -11.30 10.46
CA ALA A 263 16.04 -11.67 11.18
C ALA A 263 14.79 -11.58 10.28
N LEU A 264 14.66 -10.47 9.55
CA LEU A 264 13.58 -10.26 8.57
C LEU A 264 13.56 -11.39 7.53
N ASP A 265 14.72 -11.75 6.98
CA ASP A 265 14.82 -12.83 6.00
C ASP A 265 14.40 -14.18 6.59
N TRP A 266 14.92 -14.55 7.76
CA TRP A 266 14.59 -15.82 8.41
C TRP A 266 13.11 -15.99 8.71
N ALA A 267 12.44 -14.95 9.18
CA ALA A 267 11.02 -15.03 9.50
C ALA A 267 10.11 -14.86 8.26
N SER A 268 10.63 -14.33 7.15
CA SER A 268 9.91 -14.30 5.87
C SER A 268 9.87 -15.66 5.15
N ARG A 269 10.78 -16.59 5.51
CA ARG A 269 10.82 -17.94 4.93
C ARG A 269 9.49 -18.67 5.14
N PRO A 270 8.96 -19.41 4.13
CA PRO A 270 7.67 -20.07 4.25
C PRO A 270 7.58 -21.03 5.44
N PRO A 271 6.50 -20.98 6.25
CA PRO A 271 5.44 -19.96 6.23
C PRO A 271 5.95 -18.61 6.79
N ASN A 272 5.60 -17.50 6.16
CA ASN A 272 5.99 -16.16 6.61
C ASN A 272 5.35 -15.86 7.98
N VAL A 273 6.17 -15.73 9.03
CA VAL A 273 5.68 -15.49 10.39
C VAL A 273 5.49 -14.00 10.72
N TRP A 274 5.92 -13.11 9.82
CA TRP A 274 5.64 -11.67 9.90
C TRP A 274 4.24 -11.28 9.44
N ALA A 275 3.58 -12.17 8.69
CA ALA A 275 2.33 -11.84 8.02
C ALA A 275 1.25 -11.41 9.02
N ASP A 276 0.42 -10.45 8.59
CA ASP A 276 -0.79 -9.97 9.28
C ASP A 276 -0.58 -9.32 10.65
N LYS A 277 0.67 -9.00 11.03
CA LYS A 277 1.00 -8.26 12.26
C LYS A 277 1.18 -6.78 11.97
N ALA A 278 0.61 -5.94 12.85
CA ALA A 278 0.90 -4.52 12.94
C ALA A 278 2.41 -4.31 13.18
N ALA A 279 3.00 -3.30 12.54
CA ALA A 279 4.43 -3.08 12.66
C ALA A 279 4.82 -1.60 12.57
N ALA A 280 5.64 -1.16 13.52
CA ALA A 280 6.26 0.15 13.52
C ALA A 280 7.79 0.04 13.44
N VAL A 281 8.41 1.03 12.79
CA VAL A 281 9.87 1.17 12.77
C VAL A 281 10.23 2.43 13.53
N VAL A 282 11.12 2.28 14.52
CA VAL A 282 11.66 3.39 15.31
C VAL A 282 13.17 3.45 15.14
N SER A 283 13.68 4.66 14.96
CA SER A 283 15.11 4.94 14.85
C SER A 283 15.48 6.01 15.86
N SER A 284 16.58 5.79 16.59
CA SER A 284 17.21 6.84 17.38
C SER A 284 18.04 7.71 16.43
N GLY A 285 17.53 8.87 16.04
CA GLY A 285 18.26 9.80 15.19
C GLY A 285 19.62 10.17 15.79
N GLY A 286 20.69 10.03 15.01
CA GLY A 286 21.95 10.71 15.27
C GLY A 286 21.72 12.23 15.29
N LYS A 287 22.54 12.96 16.06
CA LYS A 287 22.45 14.43 16.26
C LYS A 287 22.09 15.18 14.97
N GLY A 288 20.83 15.57 14.76
CA GLY A 288 20.47 16.38 13.59
C GLY A 288 18.99 16.49 13.18
N GLY A 289 18.06 15.72 13.73
CA GLY A 289 16.64 15.86 13.40
C GLY A 289 15.78 15.21 14.46
N GLY A 290 14.78 15.94 14.97
CA GLY A 290 13.89 15.46 16.02
C GLY A 290 13.29 14.10 15.65
N ALA A 291 13.19 13.22 16.64
CA ALA A 291 12.43 12.00 16.52
C ALA A 291 11.00 12.36 16.10
N GLN A 292 10.66 12.15 14.82
CA GLN A 292 9.28 11.98 14.42
C GLN A 292 9.04 10.47 14.53
N ALA A 293 8.41 10.06 15.63
CA ALA A 293 7.68 8.80 15.60
C ALA A 293 6.60 8.97 14.53
N GLN A 294 6.82 8.38 13.35
CA GLN A 294 5.73 8.18 12.41
C GLN A 294 4.86 7.09 13.04
N HIS A 295 3.64 7.45 13.43
CA HIS A 295 2.65 6.50 13.90
C HIS A 295 2.32 5.56 12.73
N HIS A 296 2.94 4.39 12.73
CA HIS A 296 2.62 3.29 11.80
C HIS A 296 1.88 2.25 12.64
N LEU A 297 0.57 2.13 12.43
CA LEU A 297 -0.26 1.07 12.99
C LEU A 297 -0.17 -0.19 12.11
#